data_AF-A0A960BTM9-F1
#
_entry.id   AF-A0A960BTM9-F1
#
_cell.length_a   1.000
_cell.length_b   1.000
_cell.length_c   1.000
_cell.angle_alpha   90.00
_cell.angle_beta   90.00
_cell.angle_gamma   90.00
#
_symmetry.space_group_name_H-M   'P 1'
#
loop_
_entity.id
_entity.type
_entity.pdbx_description
1 polymer ?
#
loop_
_entity_poly.entity_id
_entity_poly.type
_entity_poly.pdbx_seq_one_letter_code
_entity_poly.pdbx_strand_id
1 'polypeptide(L)'
;MARQAYSDTQILQALRAAAALTGEPMSHSRYDAVAGRVTGPSSARIIQRFGTWRSACTAAGVTTGATSREYRPKWDSSTVAAAVAAYLAWEESTGTYTDYQAWARGHSDRPSGPTVRNIMGGWNEAKSAAGRDVTPR
;
A
#
# COMPACT_ATOMS: atom_id res chain seq x y z
N MET A 1 -26.95 -10.62 25.50
CA MET A 1 -26.29 -9.32 25.21
C MET A 1 -27.00 -8.69 24.01
N ALA A 2 -27.76 -7.61 24.21
CA ALA A 2 -28.54 -6.98 23.14
C ALA A 2 -27.62 -6.31 22.11
N ARG A 3 -27.74 -6.68 20.84
CA ARG A 3 -27.06 -6.01 19.72
C ARG A 3 -27.74 -4.66 19.51
N GLN A 4 -27.22 -3.59 20.12
CA GLN A 4 -27.71 -2.23 19.81
C GLN A 4 -27.65 -2.01 18.29
N ALA A 5 -28.81 -1.75 17.70
CA ALA A 5 -28.95 -1.44 16.29
C ALA A 5 -28.59 0.03 16.09
N TYR A 6 -27.33 0.28 15.72
CA TYR A 6 -26.91 1.62 15.30
C TYR A 6 -27.46 1.92 13.91
N SER A 7 -28.18 3.03 13.79
CA SER A 7 -28.54 3.58 12.48
C SER A 7 -27.32 4.24 11.84
N ASP A 8 -27.33 4.37 10.51
CA ASP A 8 -26.22 4.98 9.79
C ASP A 8 -25.94 6.40 10.30
N THR A 9 -26.99 7.18 10.58
CA THR A 9 -26.88 8.52 11.19
C THR A 9 -26.17 8.50 12.54
N GLN A 10 -26.48 7.55 13.43
CA GLN A 10 -25.80 7.42 14.72
C GLN A 10 -24.32 7.09 14.55
N ILE A 11 -23.98 6.26 13.56
CA ILE A 11 -22.59 5.93 13.25
C ILE A 11 -21.83 7.16 12.77
N LEU A 12 -22.42 7.93 11.86
CA LEU A 12 -21.80 9.16 11.34
C LEU A 12 -21.64 10.22 12.43
N GLN A 13 -22.63 10.35 13.33
CA GLN A 13 -22.53 11.25 14.49
C GLN A 13 -21.41 10.83 15.44
N ALA A 14 -21.29 9.53 15.75
CA ALA A 14 -20.23 9.02 16.60
C ALA A 14 -18.84 9.27 15.99
N LEU A 15 -18.69 9.12 14.66
CA LEU A 15 -17.45 9.44 13.95
C LEU A 15 -17.08 10.93 14.06
N ARG A 16 -18.05 11.84 13.87
CA ARG A 16 -17.85 13.28 14.04
C ARG A 16 -17.48 13.65 15.47
N ALA A 17 -18.17 13.08 16.45
CA ALA A 17 -17.88 13.31 17.86
C ALA A 17 -16.47 12.81 18.24
N ALA A 18 -16.08 11.64 17.74
CA ALA A 18 -14.74 11.10 17.98
C ALA A 18 -13.65 12.00 17.35
N ALA A 19 -13.89 12.52 16.15
CA ALA A 19 -13.00 13.47 15.48
C ALA A 19 -12.88 14.80 16.25
N ALA A 20 -13.99 15.32 16.77
CA ALA A 20 -13.97 16.52 17.61
C ALA A 20 -13.20 16.30 18.93
N LEU A 21 -13.25 15.08 19.50
CA LEU A 21 -12.58 14.75 20.77
C LEU A 21 -11.07 14.50 20.63
N THR A 22 -10.64 13.88 19.52
CA THR A 22 -9.25 13.40 19.36
C THR A 22 -8.47 14.11 18.27
N GLY A 23 -9.15 14.96 17.49
CA GLY A 23 -8.60 15.64 16.33
C GLY A 23 -8.56 14.75 15.09
N GLU A 24 -8.29 15.40 13.97
CA GLU A 24 -8.05 14.76 12.69
C GLU A 24 -6.53 14.58 12.46
N PRO A 25 -6.10 13.53 11.74
CA PRO A 25 -6.94 12.67 10.93
C PRO A 25 -7.30 11.35 11.67
N MET A 26 -8.52 10.86 11.42
CA MET A 26 -9.14 9.79 12.19
C MET A 26 -8.78 8.39 11.66
N SER A 27 -8.15 7.56 12.49
CA SER A 27 -7.89 6.14 12.21
C SER A 27 -8.83 5.24 13.01
N HIS A 28 -8.95 3.99 12.60
CA HIS A 28 -9.88 3.03 13.21
C HIS A 28 -9.47 2.75 14.66
N SER A 29 -8.16 2.65 14.93
CA SER A 29 -7.61 2.42 16.27
C SER A 29 -7.83 3.62 17.19
N ARG A 30 -7.66 4.85 16.68
CA ARG A 30 -7.99 6.08 17.43
C ARG A 30 -9.47 6.14 17.76
N TYR A 31 -10.32 5.80 16.80
CA TYR A 31 -11.75 5.74 17.02
C TYR A 31 -12.14 4.69 18.06
N ASP A 32 -11.64 3.45 17.95
CA ASP A 32 -11.97 2.38 18.91
C ASP A 32 -11.55 2.74 20.35
N ALA A 33 -10.49 3.51 20.53
CA ALA A 33 -10.07 4.02 21.84
C ALA A 33 -11.06 5.01 22.47
N VAL A 34 -11.89 5.69 21.67
CA VAL A 34 -12.90 6.65 22.14
C VAL A 34 -14.34 6.26 21.82
N ALA A 35 -14.57 5.12 21.17
CA ALA A 35 -15.90 4.67 20.75
C ALA A 35 -16.89 4.59 21.94
N GLY A 36 -16.41 4.12 23.10
CA GLY A 36 -17.21 4.08 24.33
C GLY A 36 -17.57 5.46 24.89
N ARG A 37 -16.81 6.52 24.57
CA ARG A 37 -17.09 7.90 24.99
C ARG A 37 -18.10 8.61 24.09
N VAL A 38 -18.23 8.16 22.84
CA VAL A 38 -19.16 8.73 21.84
C VAL A 38 -20.38 7.85 21.60
N THR A 39 -20.57 6.81 22.43
CA THR A 39 -21.63 5.81 22.27
C THR A 39 -21.70 5.29 20.83
N GLY A 40 -20.54 5.02 20.24
CA GLY A 40 -20.42 4.53 18.87
C GLY A 40 -20.21 3.01 18.81
N PRO A 41 -20.54 2.35 17.69
CA PRO A 41 -20.18 0.94 17.50
C PRO A 41 -18.67 0.78 17.33
N SER A 42 -18.15 -0.45 17.36
CA SER A 42 -16.75 -0.75 16.99
C SER A 42 -16.45 -0.38 15.53
N SER A 43 -15.19 -0.06 15.21
CA SER A 43 -14.73 0.18 13.84
C SER A 43 -15.05 -0.96 12.86
N ALA A 44 -14.97 -2.22 13.30
CA ALA A 44 -15.34 -3.38 12.50
C ALA A 44 -16.81 -3.36 12.04
N ARG A 45 -17.71 -2.95 12.93
CA ARG A 45 -19.15 -2.78 12.63
C ARG A 45 -19.39 -1.64 11.65
N ILE A 46 -18.61 -0.57 11.74
CA ILE A 46 -18.65 0.56 10.79
C ILE A 46 -18.21 0.08 9.40
N ILE A 47 -17.09 -0.65 9.30
CA ILE A 47 -16.61 -1.22 8.03
C ILE A 47 -17.63 -2.18 7.43
N GLN A 48 -18.24 -3.06 8.22
CA GLN A 48 -19.31 -3.96 7.74
C GLN A 48 -20.52 -3.21 7.17
N ARG A 49 -20.80 -2.00 7.68
CA ARG A 49 -21.97 -1.21 7.27
C ARG A 49 -21.69 -0.30 6.08
N PHE A 50 -20.50 0.29 6.01
CA PHE A 50 -20.12 1.30 5.00
C PHE A 50 -19.11 0.76 3.96
N GLY A 51 -18.73 -0.52 4.03
CA GLY A 51 -17.78 -1.19 3.15
C GLY A 51 -16.32 -0.93 3.50
N THR A 52 -15.92 0.33 3.65
CA THR A 52 -14.58 0.72 4.09
C THR A 52 -14.63 1.83 5.12
N TRP A 53 -13.58 1.95 5.93
CA TRP A 53 -13.45 3.07 6.86
C TRP A 53 -13.38 4.42 6.16
N ARG A 54 -12.66 4.48 5.02
CA ARG A 54 -12.58 5.67 4.20
C ARG A 54 -13.97 6.12 3.77
N SER A 55 -14.80 5.18 3.28
CA SER A 55 -16.20 5.47 2.93
C SER A 55 -16.99 6.00 4.12
N ALA A 56 -16.84 5.41 5.31
CA ALA A 56 -17.54 5.86 6.51
C ALA A 56 -17.16 7.28 6.95
N CYS A 57 -15.86 7.60 6.96
CA CYS A 57 -15.39 8.92 7.32
C CYS A 57 -15.71 9.97 6.25
N THR A 58 -15.65 9.62 4.96
CA THR A 58 -16.15 10.48 3.88
C THR A 58 -17.64 10.79 4.08
N ALA A 59 -18.46 9.78 4.39
CA ALA A 59 -19.88 9.98 4.69
C ALA A 59 -20.09 10.83 5.97
N ALA A 60 -19.18 10.75 6.93
CA ALA A 60 -19.20 11.55 8.14
C ALA A 60 -18.66 12.98 7.93
N GLY A 61 -18.02 13.28 6.80
CA GLY A 61 -17.33 14.56 6.58
C GLY A 61 -16.10 14.75 7.47
N VAL A 62 -15.44 13.66 7.87
CA VAL A 62 -14.25 13.66 8.73
C VAL A 62 -13.04 13.24 7.90
N THR A 63 -11.90 13.91 8.07
CA THR A 63 -10.66 13.47 7.41
C THR A 63 -10.17 12.17 8.02
N THR A 64 -10.12 11.10 7.23
CA THR A 64 -9.43 9.88 7.67
C THR A 64 -7.95 10.13 7.78
N GLY A 65 -7.32 9.57 8.82
CA GLY A 65 -5.88 9.32 8.81
C GLY A 65 -5.63 8.44 7.63
N ALA A 66 -5.20 9.03 6.51
CA ALA A 66 -4.80 8.25 5.36
C ALA A 66 -3.84 7.21 5.92
N THR A 67 -4.08 5.95 5.61
CA THR A 67 -3.02 4.95 5.63
C THR A 67 -2.01 5.25 4.52
N SER A 68 -1.69 6.53 4.30
CA SER A 68 -0.58 6.95 3.48
C SER A 68 0.64 7.01 4.38
N ARG A 69 1.00 5.85 4.96
CA ARG A 69 2.36 5.43 4.66
C ARG A 69 2.32 5.31 3.15
N GLU A 70 3.02 6.18 2.42
CA GLU A 70 3.23 5.94 0.99
C GLU A 70 3.55 4.46 0.88
N TYR A 71 2.63 3.69 0.30
CA TYR A 71 2.92 2.31 0.00
C TYR A 71 3.95 2.40 -1.12
N ARG A 72 5.22 2.45 -0.73
CA ARG A 72 6.35 2.28 -1.64
C ARG A 72 6.51 0.77 -1.72
N PRO A 73 6.02 0.14 -2.80
CA PRO A 73 6.35 -1.27 -2.99
C PRO A 73 7.88 -1.37 -2.96
N LYS A 74 8.41 -2.43 -2.36
CA LYS A 74 9.86 -2.67 -2.31
C LYS A 74 10.51 -2.58 -3.71
N TRP A 75 9.72 -2.85 -4.75
CA TRP A 75 10.10 -2.83 -6.14
C TRP A 75 9.09 -2.01 -6.93
N ASP A 76 9.51 -0.88 -7.47
CA ASP A 76 8.81 -0.19 -8.55
C ASP A 76 9.52 -0.47 -9.88
N SER A 77 8.91 -0.05 -10.99
CA SER A 77 9.44 -0.28 -12.33
C SER A 77 10.83 0.34 -12.55
N SER A 78 11.12 1.50 -11.94
CA SER A 78 12.43 2.15 -12.04
C SER A 78 13.51 1.38 -11.28
N THR A 79 13.24 0.97 -10.04
CA THR A 79 14.16 0.17 -9.22
C THR A 79 14.44 -1.19 -9.87
N VAL A 80 13.41 -1.80 -10.49
CA VAL A 80 13.56 -3.04 -11.25
C VAL A 80 14.40 -2.83 -12.52
N ALA A 81 14.15 -1.76 -13.28
CA ALA A 81 14.94 -1.43 -14.47
C ALA A 81 16.41 -1.18 -14.13
N ALA A 82 16.70 -0.47 -13.04
CA ALA A 82 18.05 -0.22 -12.55
C ALA A 82 18.77 -1.51 -12.15
N ALA A 83 18.09 -2.45 -11.48
CA ALA A 83 18.67 -3.74 -11.13
C ALA A 83 19.00 -4.60 -12.37
N VAL A 84 18.13 -4.54 -13.40
CA VAL A 84 18.38 -5.21 -14.68
C VAL A 84 19.54 -4.54 -15.43
N ALA A 85 19.63 -3.20 -15.41
CA ALA A 85 20.75 -2.46 -15.98
C ALA A 85 22.09 -2.83 -15.31
N ALA A 86 22.12 -2.90 -13.98
CA ALA A 86 23.31 -3.30 -13.22
C ALA A 86 23.77 -4.71 -13.58
N TYR A 87 22.83 -5.64 -13.78
CA TYR A 87 23.14 -6.98 -14.29
C TYR A 87 23.68 -6.94 -15.73
N LEU A 88 23.05 -6.20 -16.64
CA LEU A 88 23.51 -6.10 -18.04
C LEU A 88 24.87 -5.42 -18.18
N ALA A 89 25.23 -4.55 -17.25
CA ALA A 89 26.53 -3.89 -17.20
C ALA A 89 27.64 -4.77 -16.59
N TRP A 90 27.29 -5.92 -16.02
CA TRP A 90 28.27 -6.87 -15.48
C TRP A 90 28.93 -7.65 -16.62
N GLU A 91 30.26 -7.74 -16.61
CA GLU A 91 31.05 -8.35 -17.71
C GLU A 91 30.70 -9.82 -17.98
N GLU A 92 30.36 -10.57 -16.93
CA GLU A 92 29.99 -11.99 -17.02
C GLU A 92 28.50 -12.22 -17.35
N SER A 93 27.71 -11.14 -17.49
CA SER A 93 26.28 -11.29 -17.80
C SER A 93 26.10 -11.80 -19.22
N THR A 94 25.37 -12.91 -19.36
CA THR A 94 24.92 -13.44 -20.65
C THR A 94 23.72 -12.67 -21.22
N GLY A 95 23.14 -11.75 -20.45
CA GLY A 95 21.93 -11.00 -20.84
C GLY A 95 20.65 -11.84 -20.91
N THR A 96 20.72 -13.11 -20.48
CA THR A 96 19.58 -14.03 -20.48
C THR A 96 18.78 -13.95 -19.17
N TYR A 97 17.50 -14.30 -19.23
CA TYR A 97 16.63 -14.32 -18.05
C TYR A 97 17.09 -15.35 -17.00
N THR A 98 17.52 -16.52 -17.44
CA THR A 98 17.95 -17.61 -16.56
C THR A 98 19.21 -17.23 -15.79
N ASP A 99 20.14 -16.57 -16.45
CA ASP A 99 21.37 -16.07 -15.85
C ASP A 99 21.11 -14.89 -14.90
N TYR A 100 20.22 -13.95 -15.26
CA TYR A 100 19.74 -12.92 -14.32
C TYR A 100 19.14 -13.55 -13.06
N GLN A 101 18.31 -14.59 -13.23
CA GLN A 101 17.70 -15.28 -12.10
C GLN A 101 18.77 -15.95 -11.23
N ALA A 102 19.83 -16.51 -11.81
CA ALA A 102 20.95 -17.08 -11.08
C ALA A 102 21.75 -16.00 -10.34
N TRP A 103 22.04 -14.88 -11.00
CA TRP A 103 22.75 -13.73 -10.43
C TRP A 103 21.99 -13.04 -9.30
N ALA A 104 20.65 -12.95 -9.41
CA ALA A 104 19.79 -12.40 -8.38
C ALA A 104 19.55 -13.35 -7.20
N ARG A 105 19.81 -14.66 -7.36
CA ARG A 105 19.73 -15.60 -6.23
C ARG A 105 20.80 -15.26 -5.19
N GLY A 106 20.43 -15.34 -3.92
CA GLY A 106 21.32 -15.03 -2.79
C GLY A 106 21.42 -13.54 -2.42
N HIS A 107 20.81 -12.64 -3.19
CA HIS A 107 20.90 -11.20 -3.00
C HIS A 107 19.52 -10.60 -2.67
N SER A 108 19.26 -10.32 -1.39
CA SER A 108 17.96 -9.81 -0.92
C SER A 108 17.64 -8.37 -1.35
N ASP A 109 18.67 -7.68 -1.85
CA ASP A 109 18.69 -6.32 -2.41
C ASP A 109 18.38 -6.29 -3.91
N ARG A 110 18.00 -7.43 -4.52
CA ARG A 110 17.68 -7.52 -5.95
C ARG A 110 16.30 -8.12 -6.20
N PRO A 111 15.55 -7.67 -7.23
CA PRO A 111 14.26 -8.25 -7.56
C PRO A 111 14.44 -9.63 -8.18
N SER A 112 13.65 -10.60 -7.73
CA SER A 112 13.66 -11.94 -8.31
C SER A 112 13.20 -11.91 -9.79
N GLY A 113 13.61 -12.89 -10.60
CA GLY A 113 13.15 -13.03 -11.99
C GLY A 113 11.61 -12.93 -12.14
N PRO A 114 10.81 -13.61 -11.31
CA PRO A 114 9.35 -13.43 -11.29
C PRO A 114 8.91 -12.00 -10.96
N THR A 115 9.56 -11.33 -9.99
CA THR A 115 9.30 -9.91 -9.66
C THR A 115 9.53 -9.01 -10.87
N VAL A 116 10.63 -9.22 -11.61
CA VAL A 116 10.94 -8.46 -12.83
C VAL A 116 9.82 -8.62 -13.86
N ARG A 117 9.38 -9.86 -14.14
CA ARG A 117 8.30 -10.10 -15.12
C ARG A 117 6.97 -9.49 -14.69
N ASN A 118 6.61 -9.62 -13.42
CA ASN A 118 5.34 -9.10 -12.91
C ASN A 118 5.26 -7.57 -12.96
N ILE A 119 6.39 -6.87 -12.77
CA ILE A 119 6.42 -5.40 -12.75
C ILE A 119 6.65 -4.82 -14.14
N MET A 120 7.50 -5.44 -14.96
CA MET A 120 7.91 -4.89 -16.26
C MET A 120 7.09 -5.42 -17.44
N GLY A 121 6.25 -6.44 -17.24
CA GLY A 121 5.49 -7.11 -18.32
C GLY A 121 6.25 -8.25 -18.99
N GLY A 122 7.57 -8.32 -18.82
CA GLY A 122 8.41 -9.38 -19.36
C GLY A 122 9.91 -9.04 -19.37
N TRP A 123 10.74 -10.00 -19.79
CA TRP A 123 12.21 -9.82 -19.81
C TRP A 123 12.67 -8.86 -20.90
N ASN A 124 12.01 -8.85 -22.06
CA ASN A 124 12.38 -7.95 -23.14
C ASN A 124 11.96 -6.51 -22.85
N GLU A 125 10.81 -6.28 -22.21
CA GLU A 125 10.43 -4.96 -21.69
C GLU A 125 11.41 -4.50 -20.61
N ALA A 126 11.82 -5.39 -19.71
CA ALA A 126 12.78 -5.06 -18.66
C ALA A 126 14.14 -4.62 -19.23
N LYS A 127 14.68 -5.32 -20.22
CA LYS A 127 15.92 -4.90 -20.91
C LYS A 127 15.76 -3.58 -21.65
N SER A 128 14.61 -3.37 -22.30
CA SER A 128 14.32 -2.13 -23.04
C SER A 128 14.21 -0.93 -22.09
N ALA A 129 13.60 -1.12 -20.93
CA ALA A 129 13.53 -0.11 -19.88
C ALA A 129 14.90 0.15 -19.25
N ALA A 130 15.66 -0.92 -18.94
CA ALA A 130 17.03 -0.81 -18.44
C ALA A 130 17.92 0.02 -19.36
N GLY A 131 17.84 -0.21 -20.69
CA GLY A 131 18.59 0.57 -21.68
C GLY A 131 18.22 2.05 -21.79
N ARG A 132 17.02 2.45 -21.31
CA ARG A 132 16.60 3.86 -21.22
C ARG A 132 17.10 4.52 -19.93
N ASP A 133 17.26 3.73 -18.86
CA ASP A 133 17.69 4.19 -17.54
C ASP A 133 19.22 4.14 -17.34
N VAL A 134 19.99 3.53 -18.26
CA VAL A 134 21.46 3.67 -18.32
C VAL A 134 21.82 5.09 -18.78
N THR A 135 21.54 6.07 -17.95
CA THR A 135 22.05 7.43 -18.14
C THR A 135 23.53 7.40 -17.72
N PRO A 136 24.47 7.79 -18.58
CA PRO A 136 25.88 7.85 -18.20
C PRO A 136 26.02 8.87 -17.06
N ARG A 137 26.71 8.47 -15.99
CA ARG A 137 27.02 9.32 -14.84
C ARG A 137 28.15 10.29 -15.18
#